data_AF-A0A2T7LL26-F1
#
_entry.id   AF-A0A2T7LL26-F1
#
_cell.length_a   1.000
_cell.length_b   1.000
_cell.length_c   1.000
_cell.angle_alpha   90.00
_cell.angle_beta   90.00
_cell.angle_gamma   90.00
#
_symmetry.space_group_name_H-M   'P 1'
#
loop_
_entity.id
_entity.type
_entity.pdbx_description
1 polymer ?
#
loop_
_entity_poly.entity_id
_entity_poly.type
_entity_poly.pdbx_seq_one_letter_code
_entity_poly.pdbx_strand_id
1 'polypeptide(L)'
;MGLRKATKSLAGQVSVSIATMRELMGDLVDALQALSQGRAPYIDALTMPDVVRFFVESKEAVPAAAAAAVLRHHEESTAQPAGGGHGPDTYLVHLFFLDDAGRPLIEAGQPWRSYLTQRFDDELARSFGANDVIIFN
;
A
#
# COMPACT_ATOMS: atom_id res chain seq x y z
N MET A 1 16.44 -51.06 -19.55
CA MET A 1 16.08 -49.62 -19.50
C MET A 1 15.06 -49.41 -18.39
N GLY A 2 15.23 -48.38 -17.55
CA GLY A 2 14.18 -47.89 -16.64
C GLY A 2 14.52 -47.88 -15.14
N LEU A 3 15.56 -47.15 -14.71
CA LEU A 3 15.78 -46.85 -13.28
C LEU A 3 15.27 -45.45 -12.91
N ARG A 4 14.27 -45.45 -12.02
CA ARG A 4 13.97 -44.54 -10.89
C ARG A 4 14.06 -43.01 -11.12
N LYS A 5 12.85 -42.40 -11.11
CA LYS A 5 12.58 -40.96 -11.00
C LYS A 5 13.30 -40.34 -9.79
N ALA A 6 13.98 -39.22 -10.03
CA ALA A 6 14.53 -38.33 -9.02
C ALA A 6 13.39 -37.64 -8.25
N THR A 7 13.37 -37.79 -6.92
CA THR A 7 12.58 -36.95 -6.01
C THR A 7 13.29 -35.62 -5.84
N LYS A 8 12.80 -34.58 -6.52
CA LYS A 8 13.25 -33.19 -6.34
C LYS A 8 12.75 -32.72 -4.96
N SER A 9 13.69 -32.41 -4.09
CA SER A 9 13.45 -31.82 -2.76
C SER A 9 12.61 -30.55 -2.88
N LEU A 10 11.44 -30.55 -2.24
CA LEU A 10 10.54 -29.41 -2.12
C LEU A 10 10.64 -28.83 -0.71
N ALA A 11 11.80 -28.26 -0.40
CA ALA A 11 12.02 -27.49 0.82
C ALA A 11 12.84 -26.26 0.46
N GLY A 12 12.21 -25.34 -0.30
CA GLY A 12 12.71 -23.98 -0.44
C GLY A 12 12.59 -23.28 0.90
N GLN A 13 13.63 -23.37 1.72
CA GLN A 13 13.79 -22.55 2.91
C GLN A 13 13.74 -21.08 2.49
N VAL A 14 12.68 -20.38 2.90
CA VAL A 14 12.64 -18.91 2.86
C VAL A 14 13.57 -18.43 4.00
N SER A 15 14.86 -18.41 3.73
CA SER A 15 15.82 -17.70 4.59
C SER A 15 15.67 -16.21 4.31
N VAL A 16 14.80 -15.55 5.06
CA VAL A 16 14.77 -14.08 5.10
C VAL A 16 16.13 -13.63 5.64
N SER A 17 16.87 -12.87 4.84
CA SER A 17 18.19 -12.41 5.24
C SER A 17 18.07 -11.40 6.39
N ILE A 18 19.07 -11.34 7.26
CA ILE A 18 19.13 -10.35 8.36
C ILE A 18 19.11 -8.91 7.81
N ALA A 19 19.64 -8.69 6.60
CA ALA A 19 19.58 -7.40 5.93
C ALA A 19 18.14 -7.02 5.56
N THR A 20 17.40 -7.94 4.93
CA THR A 20 15.97 -7.79 4.60
C THR A 20 15.13 -7.55 5.85
N MET A 21 15.44 -8.25 6.95
CA MET A 21 14.70 -8.08 8.20
C MET A 21 14.99 -6.73 8.87
N ARG A 22 16.20 -6.19 8.71
CA ARG A 22 16.56 -4.85 9.18
C ARG A 22 15.89 -3.75 8.34
N GLU A 23 15.84 -3.92 7.02
CA GLU A 23 15.12 -3.02 6.12
C GLU A 23 13.62 -2.98 6.46
N LEU A 24 12.99 -4.16 6.59
CA LEU A 24 11.58 -4.26 6.99
C LEU A 24 11.29 -3.62 8.36
N MET A 25 12.20 -3.73 9.32
CA MET A 25 12.05 -3.05 10.61
C MET A 25 12.29 -1.54 10.51
N GLY A 26 13.18 -1.07 9.62
CA GLY A 26 13.39 0.35 9.34
C GLY A 26 12.13 0.98 8.74
N ASP A 27 11.59 0.37 7.70
CA ASP A 27 10.35 0.81 7.05
C ASP A 27 9.18 0.87 8.03
N LEU A 28 9.10 -0.11 8.93
CA LEU A 28 8.07 -0.13 9.98
C LEU A 28 8.23 1.03 10.99
N VAL A 29 9.46 1.33 11.41
CA VAL A 29 9.73 2.45 12.34
C VAL A 29 9.42 3.78 11.68
N ASP A 30 9.82 3.96 10.42
CA ASP A 30 9.56 5.18 9.66
C ASP A 30 8.06 5.36 9.40
N ALA A 31 7.34 4.27 9.11
CA ALA A 31 5.89 4.29 9.00
C ALA A 31 5.20 4.68 10.32
N LEU A 32 5.63 4.13 11.46
CA LEU A 32 5.10 4.49 12.77
C LEU A 32 5.41 5.95 13.13
N GLN A 33 6.60 6.44 12.78
CA GLN A 33 6.98 7.82 13.00
C GLN A 33 6.19 8.78 12.11
N ALA A 34 5.98 8.45 10.83
CA ALA A 34 5.14 9.22 9.92
C ALA A 34 3.70 9.32 10.46
N LEU A 35 3.13 8.20 10.90
CA LEU A 35 1.81 8.16 11.54
C LEU A 35 1.75 9.05 12.80
N SER A 36 2.78 9.01 13.64
CA SER A 36 2.86 9.86 14.85
C SER A 36 2.89 11.37 14.52
N GLN A 37 3.32 11.72 13.32
CA GLN A 37 3.44 13.09 12.82
C GLN A 37 2.28 13.49 11.90
N GLY A 38 1.25 12.64 11.77
CA GLY A 38 0.12 12.89 10.87
C GLY A 38 0.47 12.84 9.38
N ARG A 39 1.59 12.20 9.02
CA ARG A 39 2.05 12.01 7.63
C ARG A 39 1.69 10.61 7.14
N ALA A 40 1.43 10.50 5.84
CA ALA A 40 1.19 9.20 5.21
C ALA A 40 2.49 8.35 5.27
N PRO A 41 2.45 7.12 5.81
CA PRO A 41 3.60 6.23 5.81
C PRO A 41 4.04 5.88 4.40
N TYR A 42 5.35 5.74 4.20
CA TYR A 42 5.93 5.23 2.97
C TYR A 42 5.87 3.70 2.94
N ILE A 43 5.55 3.14 1.78
CA ILE A 43 5.67 1.71 1.46
C ILE A 43 6.30 1.56 0.08
N ASP A 44 7.25 0.62 -0.07
CA ASP A 44 7.97 0.46 -1.34
C ASP A 44 7.04 0.14 -2.52
N ALA A 45 6.12 -0.81 -2.30
CA ALA A 45 5.10 -1.17 -3.27
C ALA A 45 3.74 -1.33 -2.60
N LEU A 46 2.71 -0.63 -3.11
CA LEU A 46 1.32 -0.87 -2.74
C LEU A 46 0.71 -1.93 -3.66
N THR A 47 0.09 -2.95 -3.09
CA THR A 47 -0.51 -4.06 -3.84
C THR A 47 -2.03 -4.06 -3.76
N MET A 48 -2.71 -4.65 -4.76
CA MET A 48 -4.17 -4.82 -4.71
C MET A 48 -4.62 -5.60 -3.45
N PRO A 49 -3.95 -6.69 -3.04
CA PRO A 49 -4.24 -7.34 -1.76
C PRO A 49 -4.16 -6.42 -0.53
N ASP A 50 -3.22 -5.48 -0.47
CA ASP A 50 -3.14 -4.53 0.65
C ASP A 50 -4.35 -3.59 0.69
N VAL A 51 -4.77 -3.11 -0.48
CA VAL A 51 -5.96 -2.26 -0.66
C VAL A 51 -7.23 -3.02 -0.26
N VAL A 52 -7.41 -4.23 -0.80
CA VAL A 52 -8.57 -5.08 -0.50
C VAL A 52 -8.61 -5.44 0.99
N ARG A 53 -7.48 -5.81 1.59
CA ARG A 53 -7.40 -6.15 3.02
C ARG A 53 -7.88 -4.98 3.88
N PHE A 54 -7.42 -3.76 3.61
CA PHE A 54 -7.89 -2.58 4.33
C PHE A 54 -9.42 -2.43 4.28
N PHE A 55 -10.02 -2.56 3.09
CA PHE A 55 -11.47 -2.41 2.94
C PHE A 55 -12.26 -3.53 3.60
N VAL A 56 -11.81 -4.78 3.49
CA VAL A 56 -12.46 -5.93 4.12
C VAL A 56 -12.43 -5.80 5.64
N GLU A 57 -11.27 -5.48 6.23
CA GLU A 57 -11.11 -5.30 7.68
C GLU A 57 -11.93 -4.12 8.22
N SER A 58 -12.17 -3.11 7.39
CA SER A 58 -12.87 -1.89 7.78
C SER A 58 -14.39 -1.91 7.51
N LYS A 59 -14.88 -2.88 6.72
CA LYS A 59 -16.26 -2.88 6.22
C LYS A 59 -17.31 -2.94 7.33
N GLU A 60 -17.01 -3.61 8.44
CA GLU A 60 -17.95 -3.71 9.58
C GLU A 60 -18.24 -2.35 10.23
N ALA A 61 -17.28 -1.41 10.19
CA ALA A 61 -17.48 -0.06 10.73
C ALA A 61 -18.38 0.80 9.82
N VAL A 62 -18.46 0.47 8.52
CA VAL A 62 -19.20 1.21 7.50
C VAL A 62 -19.92 0.28 6.51
N PRO A 63 -20.92 -0.51 6.95
CA PRO A 63 -21.48 -1.60 6.14
C PRO A 63 -22.13 -1.15 4.84
N ALA A 64 -22.76 0.03 4.83
CA ALA A 64 -23.48 0.56 3.67
C ALA A 64 -22.59 1.35 2.69
N ALA A 65 -21.36 1.72 3.09
CA ALA A 65 -20.53 2.65 2.34
C ALA A 65 -19.78 1.95 1.19
N ALA A 66 -19.65 2.64 0.03
CA ALA A 66 -18.81 2.17 -1.07
C ALA A 66 -17.33 2.43 -0.76
N ALA A 67 -16.43 1.53 -1.18
CA ALA A 67 -14.99 1.72 -0.98
C ALA A 67 -14.40 2.50 -2.15
N ALA A 68 -13.42 3.37 -1.89
CA ALA A 68 -12.77 4.18 -2.92
C ALA A 68 -11.27 4.34 -2.64
N ALA A 69 -10.49 4.34 -3.71
CA ALA A 69 -9.08 4.70 -3.69
C ALA A 69 -8.82 5.86 -4.64
N VAL A 70 -8.03 6.84 -4.19
CA VAL A 70 -7.57 7.98 -5.00
C VAL A 70 -6.06 7.95 -5.06
N LEU A 71 -5.53 8.11 -6.25
CA LEU A 71 -4.12 8.26 -6.57
C LEU A 71 -3.83 9.72 -6.88
N ARG A 72 -2.74 10.25 -6.33
CA ARG A 72 -2.18 11.55 -6.72
C ARG A 72 -0.69 11.40 -6.94
N HIS A 73 -0.21 11.96 -8.04
CA HIS A 73 1.24 12.14 -8.21
C HIS A 73 1.75 13.10 -7.13
N HIS A 74 2.75 12.67 -6.38
CA HIS A 74 3.43 13.49 -5.38
C HIS A 74 4.76 13.94 -5.98
N GLU A 75 4.75 15.10 -6.64
CA GLU A 75 5.98 15.73 -7.08
C GLU A 75 6.78 16.16 -5.84
N GLU A 76 7.94 15.54 -5.63
CA GLU A 76 8.87 16.00 -4.61
C GLU A 76 9.36 17.40 -5.05
N SER A 77 8.91 18.43 -4.33
CA SER A 77 9.40 19.80 -4.50
C SER A 77 10.92 19.79 -4.49
N THR A 78 11.56 20.53 -5.38
CA THR A 78 13.02 20.58 -5.63
C THR A 78 13.89 21.07 -4.44
N ALA A 79 13.39 21.01 -3.21
CA ALA A 79 14.14 21.24 -1.98
C ALA A 79 14.71 19.91 -1.46
N GLN A 80 15.96 19.66 -1.83
CA GLN A 80 16.72 18.45 -1.49
C GLN A 80 16.86 18.23 0.04
N PRO A 81 16.87 16.97 0.53
CA PRO A 81 16.53 16.64 1.91
C PRO A 81 17.75 16.52 2.84
N ALA A 82 17.55 16.83 4.13
CA ALA A 82 18.42 16.33 5.18
C ALA A 82 17.94 14.93 5.59
N GLY A 83 18.40 13.90 4.85
CA GLY A 83 18.28 12.49 5.23
C GLY A 83 17.06 11.76 4.65
N GLY A 84 17.33 10.75 3.82
CA GLY A 84 16.34 9.75 3.37
C GLY A 84 15.31 10.25 2.36
N GLY A 85 15.76 10.67 1.17
CA GLY A 85 14.86 11.10 0.09
C GLY A 85 14.38 9.91 -0.75
N HIS A 86 13.06 9.70 -0.81
CA HIS A 86 12.45 8.81 -1.79
C HIS A 86 12.46 9.49 -3.16
N GLY A 87 12.86 8.78 -4.22
CA GLY A 87 12.96 9.30 -5.58
C GLY A 87 11.73 10.07 -6.15
N PRO A 88 11.92 10.74 -7.30
CA PRO A 88 11.06 11.82 -7.81
C PRO A 88 9.62 11.42 -8.17
N ASP A 89 9.38 10.14 -8.45
CA ASP A 89 8.07 9.62 -8.86
C ASP A 89 7.40 8.89 -7.69
N THR A 90 7.06 9.65 -6.65
CA THR A 90 6.31 9.12 -5.51
C THR A 90 4.82 9.40 -5.71
N TYR A 91 3.97 8.46 -5.31
CA TYR A 91 2.52 8.54 -5.40
C TYR A 91 1.92 8.59 -4.00
N LEU A 92 0.95 9.48 -3.81
CA LEU A 92 0.10 9.51 -2.62
C LEU A 92 -1.20 8.77 -2.95
N VAL A 93 -1.48 7.70 -2.22
CA VAL A 93 -2.71 6.92 -2.35
C VAL A 93 -3.56 7.10 -1.10
N HIS A 94 -4.81 7.49 -1.27
CA HIS A 94 -5.81 7.56 -0.22
C HIS A 94 -6.81 6.43 -0.39
N LEU A 95 -7.06 5.67 0.69
CA LEU A 95 -8.10 4.65 0.78
C LEU A 95 -9.16 5.14 1.76
N PHE A 96 -10.42 5.19 1.35
CA PHE A 96 -11.52 5.68 2.17
C PHE A 96 -12.85 5.09 1.71
N PHE A 97 -13.91 5.35 2.48
CA PHE A 97 -15.28 4.99 2.11
C PHE A 97 -16.08 6.21 1.70
N LEU A 98 -17.12 6.02 0.90
CA LEU A 98 -18.04 7.05 0.44
C LEU A 98 -19.39 6.92 1.16
N ASP A 99 -19.96 8.04 1.59
CA ASP A 99 -21.35 8.10 2.05
C ASP A 99 -22.34 7.94 0.89
N ASP A 100 -23.64 7.88 1.22
CA ASP A 100 -24.72 7.75 0.21
C ASP A 100 -24.80 8.94 -0.75
N ALA A 101 -24.18 10.07 -0.42
CA ALA A 101 -24.07 11.26 -1.26
C ALA A 101 -22.77 11.28 -2.10
N GLY A 102 -21.96 10.21 -2.04
CA GLY A 102 -20.69 10.11 -2.75
C GLY A 102 -19.55 10.94 -2.14
N ARG A 103 -19.63 11.29 -0.85
CA ARG A 103 -18.62 12.10 -0.15
C ARG A 103 -17.67 11.20 0.65
N PRO A 104 -16.37 11.53 0.72
CA PRO A 104 -15.39 10.75 1.47
C PRO A 104 -15.62 10.82 2.98
N LEU A 105 -15.68 9.66 3.63
CA LEU A 105 -15.73 9.47 5.08
C LEU A 105 -14.31 9.54 5.68
N ILE A 106 -13.77 10.75 5.81
CA ILE A 106 -12.41 11.02 6.34
C ILE A 106 -12.41 11.68 7.72
N GLU A 107 -13.53 11.60 8.44
CA GLU A 107 -13.69 12.17 9.78
C GLU A 107 -13.08 11.27 10.88
N ALA A 108 -12.90 11.84 12.07
CA ALA A 108 -12.39 11.09 13.22
C ALA A 108 -13.31 9.90 13.56
N GLY A 109 -12.74 8.70 13.61
CA GLY A 109 -13.47 7.46 13.88
C GLY A 109 -13.99 6.73 12.62
N GLN A 110 -13.85 7.33 11.44
CA GLN A 110 -14.12 6.64 10.16
C GLN A 110 -12.85 5.95 9.64
N PRO A 111 -12.98 4.77 9.00
CA PRO A 111 -11.83 4.07 8.45
C PRO A 111 -11.35 4.76 7.17
N TRP A 112 -10.18 5.37 7.25
CA TRP A 112 -9.43 5.86 6.09
C TRP A 112 -7.93 5.63 6.31
N ARG A 113 -7.17 5.56 5.21
CA ARG A 113 -5.73 5.39 5.25
C ARG A 113 -5.06 6.09 4.09
N SER A 114 -3.84 6.56 4.28
CA SER A 114 -3.01 7.13 3.21
C SER A 114 -1.65 6.45 3.16
N TYR A 115 -1.09 6.33 1.96
CA TYR A 115 0.21 5.74 1.71
C TYR A 115 1.00 6.60 0.73
N LEU A 116 2.30 6.74 0.96
CA LEU A 116 3.25 7.14 -0.08
C LEU A 116 3.88 5.87 -0.67
N THR A 117 3.99 5.78 -1.98
CA THR A 117 4.59 4.62 -2.64
C THR A 117 5.21 4.98 -3.98
N GLN A 118 6.20 4.20 -4.43
CA GLN A 118 6.80 4.38 -5.77
C GLN A 118 6.33 3.33 -6.77
N ARG A 119 5.72 2.25 -6.29
CA ARG A 119 5.43 1.09 -7.11
C ARG A 119 4.03 0.57 -6.81
N PHE A 120 3.37 0.10 -7.86
CA PHE A 120 2.15 -0.67 -7.78
C PHE A 120 2.43 -2.08 -8.28
N ASP A 121 1.68 -3.06 -7.77
CA ASP A 121 1.58 -4.33 -8.47
C ASP A 121 0.82 -4.16 -9.80
N ASP A 122 0.91 -5.16 -10.68
CA ASP A 122 0.32 -5.07 -12.01
C ASP A 122 -1.21 -4.89 -11.97
N GLU A 123 -1.88 -5.45 -10.98
CA GLU A 123 -3.35 -5.40 -10.88
C GLU A 123 -3.81 -4.01 -10.46
N LEU A 124 -3.18 -3.42 -9.45
CA LEU A 124 -3.47 -2.06 -9.01
C LEU A 124 -3.04 -1.03 -10.05
N ALA A 125 -1.88 -1.22 -10.69
CA ALA A 125 -1.42 -0.38 -11.79
C ALA A 125 -2.41 -0.37 -12.96
N ARG A 126 -2.97 -1.53 -13.34
CA ARG A 126 -4.02 -1.63 -14.38
C ARG A 126 -5.33 -0.99 -13.94
N SER A 127 -5.69 -1.13 -12.65
CA SER A 127 -6.93 -0.60 -12.10
C SER A 127 -6.94 0.92 -12.07
N PHE A 128 -5.81 1.54 -11.70
CA PHE A 128 -5.64 2.97 -11.86
C PHE A 128 -5.55 3.30 -13.36
N GLY A 129 -4.65 2.67 -14.12
CA GLY A 129 -4.57 2.85 -15.56
C GLY A 129 -4.41 4.33 -15.94
N ALA A 130 -5.43 4.91 -16.59
CA ALA A 130 -5.50 6.34 -16.92
C ALA A 130 -6.37 7.16 -15.93
N ASN A 131 -6.84 6.54 -14.86
CA ASN A 131 -7.75 7.11 -13.87
C ASN A 131 -6.99 7.39 -12.57
N ASP A 132 -7.28 8.54 -11.97
CA ASP A 132 -6.77 8.91 -10.65
C ASP A 132 -7.64 8.36 -9.51
N VAL A 133 -8.78 7.72 -9.82
CA VAL A 133 -9.77 7.26 -8.83
C VAL A 133 -10.32 5.88 -9.23
N ILE A 134 -10.44 4.99 -8.24
CA ILE A 134 -11.11 3.69 -8.36
C ILE A 134 -12.22 3.63 -7.30
N ILE A 135 -13.42 3.19 -7.70
CA ILE A 135 -14.51 2.87 -6.79
C ILE A 135 -14.69 1.35 -6.80
N PHE A 136 -14.67 0.75 -5.61
CA PHE A 136 -14.85 -0.67 -5.38
C PHE A 136 -16.29 -0.90 -4.91
N ASN A 137 -17.07 -1.62 -5.73
CA ASN A 137 -18.45 -1.99 -5.45
C ASN A 137 -18.53 -3.45 -4.97
#